data_AF-A0A8S0XNB2-F1
#
_entry.id   AF-A0A8S0XNB2-F1
#
_cell.length_a   1.000
_cell.length_b   1.000
_cell.length_c   1.000
_cell.angle_alpha   90.00
_cell.angle_beta   90.00
_cell.angle_gamma   90.00
#
_symmetry.space_group_name_H-M   'P 1'
#
loop_
_entity.id
_entity.type
_entity.pdbx_description
1 polymer ?
#
loop_
_entity_poly.entity_id
_entity_poly.type
_entity_poly.pdbx_seq_one_letter_code
_entity_poly.pdbx_strand_id
1 'polypeptide(L)'
;MLAPLSTEMALQPLRFWRAFIALNFLKYLTGLHEDRLARCALVDSMTLALDNRASWYGDLQTVLTRLNAPMEAPDAWAYLPQDVEKAVATLNTAMLAELQGAINNSPKLYLLHGLRERGDGLKVLDFRHYLHVPNAAHRRAITQILLSSHSLALERLRWTEHRRPRIPREDRKCRICKEAIESPEHALLECQADENLTTLRNTFIAKFYQECPTVVRPGQGSSAHLLQAMIHEEISIKLVAKFTFEVLSIFEGLPIEGLLPGDSCIVRAVLNAMRLDRYKGTGPGTVHSKACPCTDNPGKPVFSEWTMPVYYYYYYYYETILYDFMIRL
;
A
#
# COMPACT_ATOMS: atom_id res chain seq x y z
N MET A 1 -4.70 -0.27 -0.14
CA MET A 1 -4.26 1.09 -0.59
C MET A 1 -4.33 1.10 -2.11
N LEU A 2 -5.12 1.97 -2.75
CA LEU A 2 -5.38 1.90 -4.21
C LEU A 2 -4.48 2.79 -5.08
N ALA A 3 -3.70 3.69 -4.47
CA ALA A 3 -2.87 4.63 -5.23
C ALA A 3 -1.87 3.92 -6.18
N PRO A 4 -1.13 2.86 -5.75
CA PRO A 4 -0.22 2.17 -6.65
C PRO A 4 -0.89 1.56 -7.89
N LEU A 5 -2.13 1.07 -7.75
CA LEU A 5 -2.87 0.58 -8.91
C LEU A 5 -3.04 1.67 -9.97
N SER A 6 -3.36 2.89 -9.53
CA SER A 6 -3.52 4.03 -10.42
C SER A 6 -2.19 4.49 -11.02
N THR A 7 -1.19 4.69 -10.17
CA THR A 7 0.10 5.29 -10.55
C THR A 7 0.97 4.36 -11.38
N GLU A 8 0.90 3.06 -11.15
CA GLU A 8 1.76 2.10 -11.86
C GLU A 8 1.11 1.53 -13.13
N MET A 9 -0.22 1.62 -13.29
CA MET A 9 -0.95 1.10 -14.46
C MET A 9 -1.54 2.20 -15.36
N ALA A 10 -1.21 3.48 -15.12
CA ALA A 10 -1.82 4.63 -15.79
C ALA A 10 -3.36 4.68 -15.68
N LEU A 11 -3.94 4.19 -14.58
CA LEU A 11 -5.39 4.15 -14.39
C LEU A 11 -5.87 5.34 -13.57
N GLN A 12 -6.91 6.01 -14.04
CA GLN A 12 -7.58 7.06 -13.25
C GLN A 12 -8.43 6.44 -12.14
N PRO A 13 -8.36 6.94 -10.89
CA PRO A 13 -9.26 6.48 -9.84
C PRO A 13 -10.72 6.76 -10.22
N LEU A 14 -11.59 5.78 -9.99
CA LEU A 14 -12.98 5.79 -10.47
C LEU A 14 -13.77 7.07 -10.10
N ARG A 15 -13.51 7.65 -8.92
CA ARG A 15 -14.18 8.89 -8.48
C ARG A 15 -13.81 10.11 -9.33
N PHE A 16 -12.55 10.22 -9.75
CA PHE A 16 -12.09 11.30 -10.63
C PHE A 16 -12.60 11.07 -12.05
N TRP A 17 -12.60 9.84 -12.53
CA TRP A 17 -13.15 9.50 -13.84
C TRP A 17 -14.65 9.81 -13.95
N ARG A 18 -15.44 9.50 -12.92
CA ARG A 18 -16.87 9.85 -12.86
C ARG A 18 -17.09 11.37 -12.89
N ALA A 19 -16.31 12.12 -12.12
CA ALA A 19 -16.38 13.59 -12.13
C ALA A 19 -15.96 14.16 -13.49
N PHE A 20 -14.94 13.60 -14.12
CA PHE A 20 -14.49 13.97 -15.46
C PHE A 20 -15.60 13.78 -16.50
N ILE A 21 -16.32 12.65 -16.48
CA ILE A 21 -17.46 12.42 -17.37
C ILE A 21 -18.56 13.45 -17.13
N ALA A 22 -18.90 13.69 -15.85
CA ALA A 22 -19.93 14.66 -15.51
C ALA A 22 -19.57 16.09 -15.96
N LEU A 23 -18.31 16.48 -15.83
CA LEU A 23 -17.80 17.77 -16.35
C LEU A 23 -17.85 17.83 -17.88
N ASN A 24 -17.48 16.77 -18.60
CA ASN A 24 -17.61 16.77 -20.07
C ASN A 24 -19.07 16.83 -20.53
N PHE A 25 -19.97 16.21 -19.78
CA PHE A 25 -21.41 16.35 -20.02
C PHE A 25 -21.88 17.77 -19.74
N LEU A 26 -21.42 18.40 -18.65
CA LEU A 26 -21.68 19.83 -18.37
C LEU A 26 -21.18 20.70 -19.53
N LYS A 27 -19.95 20.47 -20.02
CA LYS A 27 -19.38 21.19 -21.16
C LYS A 27 -20.27 21.08 -22.40
N TYR A 28 -20.75 19.87 -22.71
CA TYR A 28 -21.70 19.65 -23.79
C TYR A 28 -22.98 20.47 -23.58
N LEU A 29 -23.59 20.39 -22.41
CA LEU A 29 -24.81 21.15 -22.09
C LEU A 29 -24.60 22.66 -22.18
N THR A 30 -23.42 23.17 -21.82
CA THR A 30 -23.09 24.60 -21.93
C THR A 30 -22.86 25.09 -23.35
N GLY A 31 -22.52 24.19 -24.28
CA GLY A 31 -22.37 24.52 -25.69
C GLY A 31 -23.67 24.45 -26.50
N LEU A 32 -24.78 24.01 -25.92
CA LEU A 32 -26.07 23.95 -26.59
C LEU A 32 -26.72 25.33 -26.66
N HIS A 33 -27.50 25.54 -27.73
CA HIS A 33 -28.34 26.72 -27.88
C HIS A 33 -29.43 26.77 -26.78
N GLU A 34 -29.86 27.98 -26.40
CA GLU A 34 -30.73 28.24 -25.24
C GLU A 34 -32.13 27.63 -25.34
N ASP A 35 -32.60 27.37 -26.57
CA ASP A 35 -33.91 26.76 -26.85
C ASP A 35 -33.93 25.24 -26.68
N ARG A 36 -32.76 24.60 -26.50
CA ARG A 36 -32.66 23.14 -26.35
C ARG A 36 -33.13 22.74 -24.96
N LEU A 37 -34.06 21.79 -24.87
CA LEU A 37 -34.57 21.26 -23.60
C LEU A 37 -33.46 20.88 -22.59
N ALA A 38 -32.36 20.29 -23.07
CA ALA A 38 -31.23 19.92 -22.22
C ALA A 38 -30.49 21.14 -21.63
N ARG A 39 -30.43 22.26 -22.37
CA ARG A 39 -29.89 23.54 -21.88
C ARG A 39 -30.84 24.17 -20.88
N CYS A 40 -32.15 24.17 -21.15
CA CYS A 40 -33.15 24.65 -20.18
C CYS A 40 -33.09 23.85 -18.86
N ALA A 41 -33.02 22.51 -18.95
CA ALA A 41 -32.91 21.65 -17.77
C ALA A 41 -31.62 21.89 -16.97
N LEU A 42 -30.52 22.26 -17.63
CA LEU A 42 -29.30 22.66 -16.93
C LEU A 42 -29.52 23.96 -16.13
N VAL A 43 -30.13 24.97 -16.75
CA VAL A 43 -30.45 26.25 -16.10
C VAL A 43 -31.37 26.02 -14.90
N ASP A 44 -32.42 25.20 -15.05
CA ASP A 44 -33.30 24.83 -13.94
C ASP A 44 -32.53 24.12 -12.82
N SER A 45 -31.67 23.16 -13.16
CA SER A 45 -30.83 22.46 -12.17
C SER A 45 -29.88 23.41 -11.44
N MET A 46 -29.38 24.44 -12.13
CA MET A 46 -28.52 25.47 -11.58
C MET A 46 -29.29 26.40 -10.63
N THR A 47 -30.48 26.85 -11.02
CA THR A 47 -31.38 27.63 -10.14
C THR A 47 -31.75 26.85 -8.88
N LEU A 48 -32.06 25.55 -9.00
CA LEU A 48 -32.32 24.70 -7.84
C LEU A 48 -31.12 24.65 -6.88
N ALA A 49 -29.89 24.58 -7.40
CA ALA A 49 -28.70 24.56 -6.55
C ALA A 49 -28.52 25.86 -5.76
N LEU A 50 -28.78 27.03 -6.36
CA LEU A 50 -28.77 28.30 -5.63
C LEU A 50 -29.77 28.36 -4.49
N ASP A 51 -30.95 27.82 -4.74
CA ASP A 51 -32.03 27.76 -3.75
C ASP A 51 -31.74 26.72 -2.65
N ASN A 52 -30.54 26.13 -2.63
CA ASN A 52 -30.13 25.03 -1.77
C ASN A 52 -31.07 23.82 -1.87
N ARG A 53 -31.63 23.58 -3.06
CA ARG A 53 -32.45 22.41 -3.37
C ARG A 53 -31.62 21.35 -4.10
N ALA A 54 -32.01 20.09 -3.92
CA ALA A 54 -31.34 18.96 -4.56
C ALA A 54 -31.42 19.09 -6.08
N SER A 55 -30.27 18.99 -6.76
CA SER A 55 -30.18 19.10 -8.21
C SER A 55 -28.91 18.41 -8.70
N TRP A 56 -28.90 18.02 -9.98
CA TRP A 56 -27.74 17.37 -10.59
C TRP A 56 -26.48 18.26 -10.56
N TYR A 57 -26.65 19.56 -10.83
CA TYR A 57 -25.55 20.52 -10.78
C TYR A 57 -25.04 20.74 -9.34
N GLY A 58 -25.92 20.83 -8.34
CA GLY A 58 -25.52 20.94 -6.93
C GLY A 58 -24.78 19.71 -6.41
N ASP A 59 -25.20 18.51 -6.85
CA ASP A 59 -24.49 17.25 -6.57
C ASP A 59 -23.09 17.26 -7.20
N LEU A 60 -22.97 17.75 -8.45
CA LEU A 60 -21.67 17.89 -9.12
C LEU A 60 -20.75 18.85 -8.35
N GLN A 61 -21.23 20.01 -7.92
CA GLN A 61 -20.45 20.94 -7.09
C GLN A 61 -19.99 20.29 -5.79
N THR A 62 -20.87 19.54 -5.12
CA THR A 62 -20.55 18.80 -3.90
C THR A 62 -19.44 17.78 -4.14
N VAL A 63 -19.51 17.02 -5.24
CA VAL A 63 -18.49 16.05 -5.62
C VAL A 63 -17.15 16.74 -5.88
N LEU A 64 -17.15 17.84 -6.65
CA LEU A 64 -15.95 18.59 -7.00
C LEU A 64 -15.26 19.18 -5.77
N THR A 65 -16.02 19.75 -4.84
CA THR A 65 -15.49 20.22 -3.55
C THR A 65 -14.86 19.09 -2.75
N ARG A 66 -15.51 17.92 -2.68
CA ARG A 66 -14.96 16.72 -1.99
C ARG A 66 -13.70 16.16 -2.64
N LEU A 67 -13.49 16.42 -3.92
CA LEU A 67 -12.29 16.04 -4.67
C LEU A 67 -11.18 17.11 -4.63
N ASN A 68 -11.33 18.16 -3.82
CA ASN A 68 -10.42 19.32 -3.76
C ASN A 68 -10.25 20.02 -5.12
N ALA A 69 -11.31 20.01 -5.95
CA ALA A 69 -11.34 20.66 -7.24
C ALA A 69 -12.62 21.51 -7.39
N PRO A 70 -12.90 22.44 -6.45
CA PRO A 70 -14.11 23.23 -6.50
C PRO A 70 -14.19 24.02 -7.81
N MET A 71 -15.38 24.05 -8.40
CA MET A 71 -15.66 24.86 -9.56
C MET A 71 -16.35 26.14 -9.10
N GLU A 72 -15.80 27.29 -9.49
CA GLU A 72 -16.42 28.58 -9.22
C GLU A 72 -17.73 28.70 -10.00
N ALA A 73 -18.76 29.22 -9.35
CA ALA A 73 -20.01 29.59 -10.00
C ALA A 73 -19.82 30.98 -10.63
N PRO A 74 -20.00 31.14 -11.96
CA PRO A 74 -19.96 32.44 -12.58
C PRO A 74 -21.18 33.26 -12.13
N ASP A 75 -20.97 34.56 -11.95
CA ASP A 75 -21.96 35.51 -11.40
C ASP A 75 -23.27 35.63 -12.22
N ALA A 76 -23.36 35.04 -13.42
CA ALA A 76 -24.46 35.27 -14.35
C ALA A 76 -24.98 34.02 -15.10
N TRP A 77 -24.76 32.80 -14.60
CA TRP A 77 -25.20 31.54 -15.26
C TRP A 77 -24.61 31.27 -16.65
N ALA A 78 -23.77 32.19 -17.13
CA ALA A 78 -23.05 32.09 -18.38
C ALA A 78 -21.78 31.25 -18.20
N TYR A 79 -21.95 29.97 -17.88
CA TYR A 79 -20.84 29.03 -18.05
C TYR A 79 -20.45 29.00 -19.50
N LEU A 80 -19.24 29.47 -19.79
CA LEU A 80 -18.62 29.24 -21.07
C LEU A 80 -18.01 27.83 -21.05
N PRO A 81 -17.96 27.12 -22.19
CA PRO A 81 -17.26 25.84 -22.28
C PRO A 81 -15.82 25.89 -21.74
N GLN A 82 -15.16 27.04 -21.83
CA GLN A 82 -13.82 27.31 -21.30
C GLN A 82 -13.74 27.22 -19.77
N ASP A 83 -14.80 27.58 -19.04
CA ASP A 83 -14.79 27.50 -17.57
C ASP A 83 -14.90 26.06 -17.09
N VAL A 84 -15.65 25.23 -17.84
CA VAL A 84 -15.70 23.79 -17.61
C VAL A 84 -14.36 23.13 -17.94
N GLU A 85 -13.66 23.59 -18.98
CA GLU A 85 -12.29 23.13 -19.29
C GLU A 85 -11.30 23.45 -18.15
N LYS A 86 -11.39 24.64 -17.55
CA LYS A 86 -10.60 24.98 -16.35
C LYS A 86 -10.93 24.04 -15.20
N ALA A 87 -12.20 23.74 -14.95
CA ALA A 87 -12.60 22.79 -13.90
C ALA A 87 -12.05 21.37 -14.16
N VAL A 88 -12.02 20.91 -15.42
CA VAL A 88 -11.37 19.64 -15.80
C VAL A 88 -9.87 19.67 -15.52
N ALA A 89 -9.18 20.76 -15.84
CA ALA A 89 -7.76 20.92 -15.55
C ALA A 89 -7.46 20.92 -14.03
N THR A 90 -8.29 21.61 -13.24
CA THR A 90 -8.22 21.61 -11.77
C THR A 90 -8.45 20.22 -11.21
N LEU A 91 -9.45 19.48 -11.72
CA LEU A 91 -9.75 18.11 -11.32
C LEU A 91 -8.56 17.18 -11.57
N ASN A 92 -7.93 17.27 -12.75
CA ASN A 92 -6.74 16.48 -13.08
C ASN A 92 -5.56 16.83 -12.16
N THR A 93 -5.35 18.11 -11.87
CA THR A 93 -4.29 18.57 -10.96
C THR A 93 -4.52 18.01 -9.55
N ALA A 94 -5.76 18.09 -9.03
CA ALA A 94 -6.13 17.54 -7.73
C ALA A 94 -5.93 16.01 -7.67
N MET A 95 -6.30 15.29 -8.73
CA MET A 95 -6.09 13.85 -8.84
C MET A 95 -4.61 13.48 -8.74
N LEU A 96 -3.75 14.13 -9.53
CA LEU A 96 -2.32 13.85 -9.54
C LEU A 96 -1.67 14.20 -8.20
N ALA A 97 -2.06 15.33 -7.59
CA ALA A 97 -1.59 15.72 -6.27
C ALA A 97 -2.00 14.71 -5.19
N GLU A 98 -3.24 14.21 -5.22
CA GLU A 98 -3.71 13.21 -4.26
C GLU A 98 -2.95 11.88 -4.42
N LEU A 99 -2.76 11.40 -5.65
CA LEU A 99 -2.03 10.17 -5.92
C LEU A 99 -0.55 10.27 -5.51
N GLN A 100 0.11 11.37 -5.86
CA GLN A 100 1.50 11.62 -5.46
C GLN A 100 1.62 11.73 -3.94
N GLY A 101 0.68 12.41 -3.29
CA GLY A 101 0.60 12.51 -1.83
C GLY A 101 0.42 11.14 -1.18
N ALA A 102 -0.44 10.28 -1.74
CA ALA A 102 -0.66 8.92 -1.24
C ALA A 102 0.60 8.05 -1.33
N ILE A 103 1.44 8.23 -2.36
CA ILE A 103 2.76 7.58 -2.46
C ILE A 103 3.73 8.16 -1.43
N ASN A 104 3.95 9.47 -1.46
CA ASN A 104 4.97 10.14 -0.66
C ASN A 104 4.72 10.02 0.85
N ASN A 105 3.46 10.04 1.27
CA ASN A 105 3.09 9.93 2.69
C ASN A 105 3.05 8.47 3.17
N SER A 106 3.18 7.49 2.27
CA SER A 106 3.16 6.08 2.64
C SER A 106 4.56 5.61 3.03
N PRO A 107 4.77 5.15 4.28
CA PRO A 107 6.04 4.56 4.68
C PRO A 107 6.30 3.19 4.03
N LYS A 108 5.29 2.60 3.36
CA LYS A 108 5.41 1.34 2.62
C LYS A 108 6.03 1.53 1.24
N LEU A 109 5.74 2.66 0.61
CA LEU A 109 6.02 2.90 -0.79
C LEU A 109 7.29 3.71 -0.99
N TYR A 110 8.23 3.64 -0.04
CA TYR A 110 9.45 4.45 -0.06
C TYR A 110 10.32 4.16 -1.30
N LEU A 111 10.25 2.93 -1.84
CA LEU A 111 10.94 2.58 -3.08
C LEU A 111 10.28 3.19 -4.33
N LEU A 112 9.04 3.68 -4.25
CA LEU A 112 8.34 4.42 -5.31
C LEU A 112 8.52 5.95 -5.20
N HIS A 113 9.18 6.45 -4.15
CA HIS A 113 9.31 7.89 -3.93
C HIS A 113 10.20 8.53 -4.99
N GLY A 114 9.76 9.64 -5.60
CA GLY A 114 10.59 10.35 -6.59
C GLY A 114 10.82 9.60 -7.90
N LEU A 115 9.96 8.63 -8.24
CA LEU A 115 9.92 7.99 -9.56
C LEU A 115 9.87 9.03 -10.68
N ARG A 116 10.87 8.99 -11.56
CA ARG A 116 10.94 9.78 -12.81
C ARG A 116 10.83 8.81 -13.97
N GLU A 117 10.15 9.24 -15.03
CA GLU A 117 10.10 8.46 -16.27
C GLU A 117 10.87 9.12 -17.40
N ARG A 118 10.93 8.41 -18.53
CA ARG A 118 11.59 8.85 -19.75
C ARG A 118 10.91 10.13 -20.28
N GLY A 119 11.64 11.23 -20.23
CA GLY A 119 11.18 12.58 -20.54
C GLY A 119 11.19 13.46 -19.30
N ASP A 120 11.65 14.71 -19.41
CA ASP A 120 11.83 15.65 -18.30
C ASP A 120 10.52 15.90 -17.51
N GLY A 121 10.19 15.02 -16.56
CA GLY A 121 9.00 15.17 -15.73
C GLY A 121 8.73 14.00 -14.79
N LEU A 122 8.18 14.34 -13.61
CA LEU A 122 7.56 13.37 -12.71
C LEU A 122 6.18 13.00 -13.28
N LYS A 123 6.03 11.79 -13.83
CA LYS A 123 4.73 11.26 -14.23
C LYS A 123 4.14 10.41 -13.11
N VAL A 124 3.09 10.96 -12.48
CA VAL A 124 2.34 10.28 -11.41
C VAL A 124 1.56 9.08 -11.96
N LEU A 125 1.00 9.19 -13.17
CA LEU A 125 0.25 8.14 -13.85
C LEU A 125 1.01 7.70 -15.10
N ASP A 126 1.52 6.47 -15.09
CA ASP A 126 2.08 5.85 -16.29
C ASP A 126 2.10 4.32 -16.15
N PHE A 127 2.38 3.61 -17.25
CA PHE A 127 2.51 2.16 -17.22
C PHE A 127 3.99 1.81 -17.07
N ARG A 128 4.38 1.41 -15.87
CA ARG A 128 5.80 1.35 -15.53
C ARG A 128 6.57 0.27 -16.27
N HIS A 129 7.83 0.57 -16.58
CA HIS A 129 8.73 -0.32 -17.30
C HIS A 129 8.95 -1.67 -16.61
N TYR A 130 8.96 -1.73 -15.28
CA TYR A 130 9.11 -2.99 -14.56
C TYR A 130 7.89 -3.92 -14.69
N LEU A 131 6.73 -3.41 -15.14
CA LEU A 131 5.57 -4.21 -15.52
C LEU A 131 5.71 -4.82 -16.92
N HIS A 132 6.66 -4.36 -17.74
CA HIS A 132 6.98 -4.97 -19.04
C HIS A 132 7.94 -6.18 -18.93
N VAL A 133 8.35 -6.57 -17.73
CA VAL A 133 9.20 -7.77 -17.53
C VAL A 133 8.43 -9.01 -18.02
N PRO A 134 8.91 -9.76 -19.04
CA PRO A 134 8.12 -10.83 -19.65
C PRO A 134 7.80 -11.99 -18.72
N ASN A 135 8.77 -12.36 -17.86
CA ASN A 135 8.58 -13.46 -16.91
C ASN A 135 7.66 -12.99 -15.77
N ALA A 136 6.49 -13.63 -15.64
CA ALA A 136 5.49 -13.28 -14.65
C ALA A 136 5.98 -13.45 -13.20
N ALA A 137 6.82 -14.46 -12.91
CA ALA A 137 7.36 -14.66 -11.57
C ALA A 137 8.36 -13.54 -11.19
N HIS A 138 9.20 -13.12 -12.14
CA HIS A 138 10.14 -12.00 -11.93
C HIS A 138 9.39 -10.67 -11.77
N ARG A 139 8.38 -10.42 -12.64
CA ARG A 139 7.51 -9.25 -12.55
C ARG A 139 6.77 -9.20 -11.21
N ARG A 140 6.25 -10.35 -10.75
CA ARG A 140 5.63 -10.48 -9.43
C ARG A 140 6.60 -10.18 -8.29
N ALA A 141 7.82 -10.73 -8.35
CA ALA A 141 8.81 -10.51 -7.31
C ALA A 141 9.16 -9.02 -7.15
N ILE A 142 9.41 -8.31 -8.26
CA ILE A 142 9.77 -6.89 -8.20
C ILE A 142 8.59 -6.00 -7.77
N THR A 143 7.37 -6.29 -8.24
CA THR A 143 6.17 -5.58 -7.80
C THR A 143 5.86 -5.82 -6.33
N GLN A 144 6.12 -7.03 -5.82
CA GLN A 144 5.97 -7.32 -4.39
C GLN A 144 6.93 -6.50 -3.52
N ILE A 145 8.17 -6.31 -3.97
CA ILE A 145 9.13 -5.42 -3.30
C ILE A 145 8.61 -3.97 -3.28
N LEU A 146 8.27 -3.43 -4.46
CA LEU A 146 7.85 -2.04 -4.61
C LEU A 146 6.56 -1.69 -3.85
N LEU A 147 5.61 -2.62 -3.83
CA LEU A 147 4.31 -2.43 -3.19
C LEU A 147 4.29 -2.88 -1.73
N SER A 148 5.44 -3.25 -1.16
CA SER A 148 5.55 -3.74 0.23
C SER A 148 4.58 -4.89 0.50
N SER A 149 4.52 -5.86 -0.43
CA SER A 149 3.70 -7.09 -0.34
C SER A 149 4.56 -8.37 -0.43
N HIS A 150 5.84 -8.22 -0.10
CA HIS A 150 6.84 -9.29 -0.11
C HIS A 150 6.81 -10.16 1.16
N SER A 151 7.45 -11.32 1.07
CA SER A 151 7.56 -12.33 2.13
C SER A 151 8.62 -12.02 3.20
N LEU A 152 9.37 -10.91 3.07
CA LEU A 152 10.38 -10.53 4.05
C LEU A 152 9.78 -10.14 5.42
N ALA A 153 10.54 -10.37 6.50
CA ALA A 153 10.11 -10.17 7.88
C ALA A 153 9.69 -8.73 8.16
N LEU A 154 10.29 -7.73 7.48
CA LEU A 154 9.90 -6.33 7.59
C LEU A 154 8.39 -6.12 7.37
N GLU A 155 7.80 -6.79 6.38
CA GLU A 155 6.38 -6.70 6.10
C GLU A 155 5.59 -7.82 6.77
N ARG A 156 6.08 -9.07 6.76
CA ARG A 156 5.35 -10.20 7.35
C ARG A 156 5.07 -10.02 8.85
N LEU A 157 6.06 -9.55 9.62
CA LEU A 157 5.94 -9.35 11.06
C LEU A 157 5.26 -8.02 11.45
N ARG A 158 4.92 -7.18 10.47
CA ARG A 158 4.15 -5.95 10.67
C ARG A 158 2.72 -6.24 11.11
N TRP A 159 2.16 -7.33 10.62
CA TRP A 159 0.75 -7.66 10.80
C TRP A 159 0.55 -8.55 12.02
N THR A 160 -0.58 -8.34 12.69
CA THR A 160 -1.05 -9.27 13.73
C THR A 160 -1.58 -10.51 13.04
N GLU A 161 -1.05 -11.67 13.43
CA GLU A 161 -1.52 -12.98 12.97
C GLU A 161 -2.10 -13.74 14.17
N HIS A 162 -2.83 -14.83 13.91
CA HIS A 162 -3.36 -15.66 14.98
C HIS A 162 -2.21 -16.13 15.89
N ARG A 163 -2.24 -15.73 17.17
CA ARG A 163 -1.23 -16.00 18.20
C ARG A 163 0.12 -15.29 18.02
N ARG A 164 0.25 -14.33 17.11
CA ARG A 164 1.46 -13.49 16.98
C ARG A 164 1.08 -12.00 17.03
N PRO A 165 1.50 -11.25 18.07
CA PRO A 165 1.30 -9.81 18.10
C PRO A 165 2.09 -9.13 16.98
N ARG A 166 1.74 -7.88 16.69
CA ARG A 166 2.55 -7.03 15.81
C ARG A 166 3.94 -6.86 16.42
N ILE A 167 4.98 -7.09 15.63
CA ILE A 167 6.37 -6.97 16.07
C ILE A 167 6.88 -5.54 15.77
N PRO A 168 7.57 -4.87 16.72
CA PRO A 168 8.26 -3.59 16.49
C PRO A 168 9.22 -3.68 15.30
N ARG A 169 9.48 -2.57 14.61
CA ARG A 169 10.25 -2.60 13.34
C ARG A 169 11.69 -3.07 13.56
N GLU A 170 12.30 -2.59 14.62
CA GLU A 170 13.65 -2.88 15.11
C GLU A 170 13.89 -4.37 15.40
N ASP A 171 12.82 -5.10 15.73
CA ASP A 171 12.82 -6.53 16.07
C ASP A 171 12.50 -7.44 14.87
N ARG A 172 12.21 -6.88 13.68
CA ARG A 172 11.94 -7.68 12.48
C ARG A 172 13.24 -8.12 11.82
N LYS A 173 14.02 -8.91 12.57
CA LYS A 173 15.36 -9.33 12.21
C LYS A 173 15.36 -10.22 10.97
N CYS A 174 16.44 -10.12 10.20
CA CYS A 174 16.75 -10.98 9.07
C CYS A 174 16.83 -12.43 9.53
N ARG A 175 16.08 -13.32 8.89
CA ARG A 175 16.06 -14.74 9.20
C ARG A 175 17.38 -15.45 8.92
N ILE A 176 18.24 -14.86 8.08
CA ILE A 176 19.57 -15.38 7.75
C ILE A 176 20.60 -14.88 8.76
N CYS A 177 20.87 -13.57 8.83
CA CYS A 177 21.94 -13.04 9.69
C CYS A 177 21.52 -12.79 11.14
N LYS A 178 20.21 -12.72 11.45
CA LYS A 178 19.64 -12.44 12.79
C LYS A 178 19.98 -11.07 13.41
N GLU A 179 20.82 -10.26 12.77
CA GLU A 179 21.31 -8.99 13.32
C GLU A 179 20.54 -7.75 12.83
N ALA A 180 20.42 -7.62 11.51
CA ALA A 180 19.82 -6.46 10.84
C ALA A 180 18.32 -6.66 10.59
N ILE A 181 17.60 -5.58 10.27
CA ILE A 181 16.18 -5.65 9.88
C ILE A 181 16.07 -6.33 8.51
N GLU A 182 15.12 -7.25 8.33
CA GLU A 182 14.87 -7.94 7.05
C GLU A 182 14.13 -7.05 6.04
N SER A 183 14.75 -5.93 5.66
CA SER A 183 14.24 -5.04 4.62
C SER A 183 14.67 -5.50 3.21
N PRO A 184 13.99 -5.01 2.15
CA PRO A 184 14.39 -5.26 0.77
C PRO A 184 15.87 -4.95 0.50
N GLU A 185 16.35 -3.78 0.90
CA GLU A 185 17.74 -3.39 0.70
C GLU A 185 18.72 -4.30 1.46
N HIS A 186 18.35 -4.74 2.67
CA HIS A 186 19.17 -5.69 3.41
C HIS A 186 19.26 -7.05 2.71
N ALA A 187 18.11 -7.63 2.36
CA ALA A 187 18.03 -8.94 1.70
C ALA A 187 18.75 -8.93 0.34
N LEU A 188 18.50 -7.91 -0.48
CA LEU A 188 19.02 -7.83 -1.84
C LEU A 188 20.49 -7.39 -1.86
N LEU A 189 20.90 -6.41 -1.06
CA LEU A 189 22.18 -5.73 -1.27
C LEU A 189 23.19 -5.88 -0.12
N GLU A 190 22.77 -6.21 1.10
CA GLU A 190 23.66 -6.11 2.27
C GLU A 190 23.94 -7.44 2.98
N CYS A 191 23.00 -8.38 3.02
CA CYS A 191 23.13 -9.58 3.85
C CYS A 191 24.26 -10.51 3.37
N GLN A 192 25.31 -10.68 4.18
CA GLN A 192 26.50 -11.50 3.85
C GLN A 192 26.55 -12.85 4.60
N ALA A 193 25.52 -13.18 5.39
CA ALA A 193 25.52 -14.35 6.25
C ALA A 193 25.29 -15.69 5.52
N ASP A 194 24.90 -15.66 4.24
CA ASP A 194 24.73 -16.85 3.40
C ASP A 194 25.62 -16.77 2.15
N GLU A 195 26.35 -17.86 1.89
CA GLU A 195 27.33 -17.94 0.80
C GLU A 195 26.64 -17.96 -0.58
N ASN A 196 25.49 -18.61 -0.69
CA ASN A 196 24.72 -18.67 -1.94
C ASN A 196 24.19 -17.28 -2.31
N LEU A 197 23.60 -16.57 -1.33
CA LEU A 197 23.11 -15.20 -1.48
C LEU A 197 24.24 -14.25 -1.87
N THR A 198 25.41 -14.39 -1.25
CA THR A 198 26.59 -13.58 -1.56
C THR A 198 27.10 -13.83 -2.98
N THR A 199 27.19 -15.10 -3.39
CA THR A 199 27.59 -15.49 -4.75
C THR A 199 26.60 -14.97 -5.80
N LEU A 200 25.30 -15.12 -5.54
CA LEU A 200 24.23 -14.61 -6.39
C LEU A 200 24.33 -13.09 -6.55
N ARG A 201 24.49 -12.36 -5.44
CA ARG A 201 24.64 -10.91 -5.44
C ARG A 201 25.87 -10.46 -6.20
N ASN A 202 27.03 -11.08 -5.98
CA ASN A 202 28.28 -10.71 -6.67
C ASN A 202 28.15 -10.90 -8.19
N THR A 203 27.53 -12.00 -8.61
CA THR A 203 27.25 -12.28 -10.02
C THR A 203 26.31 -11.25 -10.62
N PHE A 204 25.23 -10.92 -9.91
CA PHE A 204 24.27 -9.89 -10.32
C PHE A 204 24.94 -8.52 -10.43
N ILE A 205 25.67 -8.07 -9.40
CA ILE A 205 26.34 -6.77 -9.34
C ILE A 205 27.33 -6.62 -10.50
N ALA A 206 28.14 -7.65 -10.76
CA ALA A 206 29.11 -7.63 -11.86
C ALA A 206 28.41 -7.43 -13.21
N LYS A 207 27.32 -8.16 -13.46
CA LYS A 207 26.55 -8.03 -14.69
C LYS A 207 25.79 -6.70 -14.78
N PHE A 208 25.22 -6.23 -13.67
CA PHE A 208 24.48 -4.97 -13.62
C PHE A 208 25.38 -3.78 -13.99
N TYR A 209 26.59 -3.69 -13.44
CA TYR A 209 27.52 -2.59 -13.77
C TYR A 209 28.17 -2.72 -15.14
N GLN A 210 28.14 -3.91 -15.77
CA GLN A 210 28.49 -4.06 -17.18
C GLN A 210 27.42 -3.44 -18.08
N GLU A 211 26.14 -3.62 -17.76
CA GLU A 211 25.02 -3.07 -18.55
C GLU A 211 24.73 -1.59 -18.24
N CYS A 212 24.93 -1.17 -16.98
CA CYS A 212 24.56 0.16 -16.47
C CYS A 212 25.72 0.80 -15.68
N PRO A 213 26.80 1.23 -16.33
CA PRO A 213 28.00 1.74 -15.66
C PRO A 213 27.81 3.08 -14.96
N THR A 214 26.74 3.82 -15.30
CA THR A 214 26.44 5.17 -14.81
C THR A 214 25.59 5.20 -13.55
N VAL A 215 25.01 4.07 -13.14
CA VAL A 215 24.21 3.99 -11.91
C VAL A 215 25.14 4.10 -10.70
N VAL A 216 24.66 4.77 -9.64
CA VAL A 216 25.38 5.01 -8.38
C VAL A 216 25.99 3.72 -7.86
N ARG A 217 27.26 3.75 -7.42
CA ARG A 217 27.99 2.57 -6.95
C ARG A 217 27.69 2.24 -5.49
N PRO A 218 27.90 0.98 -5.04
CA PRO A 218 27.74 0.61 -3.65
C PRO A 218 28.69 1.44 -2.76
N GLY A 219 28.17 1.99 -1.66
CA GLY A 219 28.91 2.90 -0.77
C GLY A 219 28.67 4.39 -1.02
N GLN A 220 28.01 4.77 -2.11
CA GLN A 220 27.56 6.14 -2.37
C GLN A 220 26.07 6.29 -2.00
N GLY A 221 25.78 6.53 -0.73
CA GLY A 221 24.41 6.73 -0.22
C GLY A 221 23.81 5.52 0.50
N SER A 222 22.49 5.56 0.76
CA SER A 222 21.78 4.46 1.42
C SER A 222 21.52 3.31 0.44
N SER A 223 21.54 2.07 0.93
CA SER A 223 21.21 0.90 0.11
C SER A 223 19.79 0.94 -0.46
N ALA A 224 18.87 1.61 0.23
CA ALA A 224 17.53 1.89 -0.27
C ALA A 224 17.55 2.78 -1.53
N HIS A 225 18.34 3.86 -1.54
CA HIS A 225 18.50 4.71 -2.73
C HIS A 225 19.19 3.96 -3.87
N LEU A 226 20.18 3.11 -3.55
CA LEU A 226 20.83 2.27 -4.56
C LEU A 226 19.84 1.30 -5.20
N LEU A 227 19.05 0.59 -4.37
CA LEU A 227 18.02 -0.31 -4.85
C LEU A 227 17.00 0.43 -5.73
N GLN A 228 16.56 1.60 -5.29
CA GLN A 228 15.65 2.44 -6.05
C GLN A 228 16.24 2.84 -7.42
N ALA A 229 17.50 3.28 -7.45
CA ALA A 229 18.20 3.63 -8.68
C ALA A 229 18.32 2.43 -9.63
N MET A 230 18.61 1.23 -9.11
CA MET A 230 18.64 0.00 -9.90
C MET A 230 17.28 -0.32 -10.52
N ILE A 231 16.19 -0.13 -9.77
CA ILE A 231 14.83 -0.41 -10.27
C ILE A 231 14.39 0.61 -11.31
N HIS A 232 14.78 1.89 -11.16
CA HIS A 232 14.42 2.95 -12.10
C HIS A 232 15.16 2.84 -13.45
N GLU A 233 16.22 2.04 -13.52
CA GLU A 233 16.97 1.84 -14.75
C GLU A 233 16.26 0.83 -15.68
N GLU A 234 15.69 1.34 -16.77
CA GLU A 234 14.89 0.54 -17.71
C GLU A 234 15.71 -0.58 -18.38
N ILE A 235 16.97 -0.31 -18.70
CA ILE A 235 17.83 -1.21 -19.45
C ILE A 235 18.05 -2.53 -18.70
N SER A 236 18.26 -2.45 -17.38
CA SER A 236 18.61 -3.60 -16.53
C SER A 236 17.43 -4.15 -15.74
N ILE A 237 16.19 -3.66 -15.93
CA ILE A 237 15.05 -4.07 -15.11
C ILE A 237 14.78 -5.57 -15.13
N LYS A 238 15.01 -6.23 -16.28
CA LYS A 238 14.88 -7.69 -16.41
C LYS A 238 15.89 -8.43 -15.52
N LEU A 239 17.10 -7.90 -15.42
CA LEU A 239 18.16 -8.44 -14.58
C LEU A 239 17.82 -8.24 -13.09
N VAL A 240 17.39 -7.04 -12.71
CA VAL A 240 16.96 -6.69 -11.34
C VAL A 240 15.77 -7.55 -10.90
N ALA A 241 14.77 -7.72 -11.76
CA ALA A 241 13.58 -8.51 -11.46
C ALA A 241 13.91 -10.01 -11.29
N LYS A 242 14.80 -10.56 -12.14
CA LYS A 242 15.29 -11.94 -11.99
C LYS A 242 16.03 -12.11 -10.66
N PHE A 243 16.99 -11.23 -10.37
CA PHE A 243 17.75 -11.26 -9.13
C PHE A 243 16.84 -11.17 -7.90
N THR A 244 15.86 -10.28 -7.95
CA THR A 244 14.86 -10.13 -6.88
C THR A 244 14.09 -11.42 -6.64
N PHE A 245 13.64 -12.08 -7.71
CA PHE A 245 12.96 -13.37 -7.60
C PHE A 245 13.85 -14.47 -6.99
N GLU A 246 15.11 -14.58 -7.43
CA GLU A 246 16.05 -15.57 -6.90
C GLU A 246 16.35 -15.34 -5.42
N VAL A 247 16.55 -14.08 -5.00
CA VAL A 247 16.74 -13.73 -3.58
C VAL A 247 15.50 -14.04 -2.76
N LEU A 248 14.31 -13.60 -3.20
CA LEU A 248 13.08 -13.87 -2.45
C LEU A 248 12.80 -15.38 -2.32
N SER A 249 13.14 -16.18 -3.33
CA SER A 249 13.01 -17.64 -3.28
C SER A 249 13.86 -18.26 -2.17
N ILE A 250 15.07 -17.74 -1.93
CA ILE A 250 15.94 -18.17 -0.82
C ILE A 250 15.27 -17.85 0.52
N PHE A 251 14.76 -16.62 0.69
CA PHE A 251 14.11 -16.21 1.94
C PHE A 251 12.81 -16.98 2.20
N GLU A 252 12.01 -17.24 1.17
CA GLU A 252 10.75 -18.01 1.28
C GLU A 252 10.99 -19.46 1.71
N GLY A 253 12.14 -20.04 1.37
CA GLY A 253 12.55 -21.36 1.84
C GLY A 253 12.90 -21.43 3.33
N LEU A 254 13.00 -20.29 4.02
CA LEU A 254 13.43 -20.22 5.42
C LEU A 254 12.28 -19.79 6.34
N PRO A 255 12.15 -20.40 7.55
CA PRO A 255 11.12 -20.04 8.48
C PRO A 255 11.30 -18.60 9.00
N ILE A 256 10.19 -17.88 9.16
CA ILE A 256 10.19 -16.59 9.86
C ILE A 256 10.10 -16.86 11.35
N GLU A 257 11.21 -16.64 12.04
CA GLU A 257 11.21 -16.57 13.50
C GLU A 257 10.56 -15.26 13.95
N GLY A 258 9.24 -15.26 14.07
CA GLY A 258 8.54 -14.26 14.85
C GLY A 258 8.48 -14.76 16.27
N LEU A 259 9.30 -14.21 17.18
CA LEU A 259 9.30 -14.43 18.65
C LEU A 259 8.15 -15.36 19.09
N LEU A 260 8.36 -16.66 19.01
CA LEU A 260 7.39 -17.59 19.56
C LEU A 260 7.36 -17.35 21.08
N PRO A 261 6.19 -17.42 21.73
CA PRO A 261 6.03 -17.13 23.16
C PRO A 261 6.63 -18.23 24.08
N GLY A 262 7.79 -18.79 23.72
CA GLY A 262 8.56 -19.74 24.51
C GLY A 262 9.82 -19.13 25.14
N ASP A 263 10.49 -18.20 24.47
CA ASP A 263 11.88 -17.85 24.81
C ASP A 263 12.08 -16.44 25.37
N SER A 264 11.01 -15.65 25.50
CA SER A 264 11.08 -14.34 26.12
C SER A 264 10.57 -14.41 27.56
N CYS A 265 11.48 -14.28 28.53
CA CYS A 265 11.20 -14.04 29.94
C CYS A 265 10.17 -12.90 30.17
N ILE A 266 10.04 -11.98 29.20
CA ILE A 266 9.09 -10.85 29.21
C ILE A 266 7.64 -11.33 29.00
N VAL A 267 7.38 -12.31 28.14
CA VAL A 267 6.02 -12.85 27.94
C VAL A 267 5.57 -13.64 29.16
N ARG A 268 6.49 -14.36 29.83
CA ARG A 268 6.20 -15.01 31.12
C ARG A 268 5.89 -13.99 32.20
N ALA A 269 6.61 -12.87 32.24
CA ALA A 269 6.33 -11.77 33.17
C ALA A 269 5.00 -11.08 32.87
N VAL A 270 4.66 -10.82 31.61
CA VAL A 270 3.39 -10.18 31.20
C VAL A 270 2.21 -11.13 31.40
N LEU A 271 2.32 -12.41 31.04
CA LEU A 271 1.27 -13.41 31.30
C LEU A 271 1.11 -13.69 32.80
N ASN A 272 2.18 -13.65 33.59
CA ASN A 272 2.11 -13.74 35.05
C ASN A 272 1.49 -12.48 35.66
N ALA A 273 1.82 -11.29 35.17
CA ALA A 273 1.19 -10.03 35.59
C ALA A 273 -0.31 -10.01 35.24
N MET A 274 -0.68 -10.43 34.02
CA MET A 274 -2.07 -10.57 33.59
C MET A 274 -2.84 -11.71 34.29
N ARG A 275 -2.14 -12.70 34.86
CA ARG A 275 -2.74 -13.70 35.76
C ARG A 275 -2.96 -13.15 37.16
N LEU A 276 -2.10 -12.27 37.65
CA LEU A 276 -2.18 -11.68 38.98
C LEU A 276 -3.27 -10.59 39.08
N ASP A 277 -3.54 -9.85 38.00
CA ASP A 277 -4.60 -8.84 37.98
C ASP A 277 -6.02 -9.43 37.92
N ARG A 278 -6.15 -10.71 37.52
CA ARG A 278 -7.44 -11.43 37.58
C ARG A 278 -7.77 -12.00 38.96
N TYR A 279 -6.88 -11.89 39.94
CA TYR A 279 -7.08 -12.40 41.30
C TYR A 279 -7.20 -11.30 42.38
N LYS A 280 -7.25 -10.03 42.01
CA LYS A 280 -7.53 -8.94 42.95
C LYS A 280 -8.98 -8.49 42.87
N GLY A 281 -9.84 -9.33 43.41
CA GLY A 281 -11.22 -9.00 43.76
C GLY A 281 -11.58 -9.66 45.09
N THR A 282 -11.91 -8.83 46.08
CA THR A 282 -12.54 -9.10 47.40
C THR A 282 -11.64 -9.30 48.64
N GLY A 283 -11.72 -8.31 49.55
CA GLY A 283 -12.02 -8.49 50.98
C GLY A 283 -10.89 -8.93 51.95
N PRO A 284 -10.82 -8.37 53.18
CA PRO A 284 -9.85 -8.76 54.19
C PRO A 284 -10.32 -10.05 54.89
N GLY A 285 -9.48 -11.08 54.88
CA GLY A 285 -9.74 -12.36 55.52
C GLY A 285 -8.45 -13.05 55.92
N THR A 286 -8.39 -13.43 57.19
CA THR A 286 -7.31 -13.99 57.99
C THR A 286 -6.52 -15.18 57.40
N VAL A 287 -5.25 -15.21 57.81
CA VAL A 287 -4.21 -16.23 57.66
C VAL A 287 -4.68 -17.67 57.92
N HIS A 288 -4.28 -18.62 57.06
CA HIS A 288 -3.67 -19.89 57.48
C HIS A 288 -3.00 -20.61 56.29
N SER A 289 -1.75 -21.01 56.51
CA SER A 289 -0.95 -21.88 55.65
C SER A 289 -1.51 -23.31 55.62
N LYS A 290 -1.41 -23.99 54.47
CA LYS A 290 -1.09 -25.43 54.35
C LYS A 290 -0.93 -25.89 52.90
N ALA A 291 -0.24 -27.02 52.79
CA ALA A 291 0.47 -27.60 51.67
C ALA A 291 -0.36 -28.10 50.46
N CYS A 292 0.37 -28.35 49.36
CA CYS A 292 0.03 -29.16 48.18
C CYS A 292 -0.50 -30.55 48.57
N PRO A 293 -1.41 -31.21 47.79
CA PRO A 293 -0.99 -32.02 46.64
C PRO A 293 -2.01 -32.16 45.47
N CYS A 294 -1.49 -32.67 44.36
CA CYS A 294 -2.14 -33.19 43.15
C CYS A 294 -3.33 -34.16 43.38
N THR A 295 -4.34 -34.13 42.50
CA THR A 295 -5.03 -35.29 41.88
C THR A 295 -6.18 -34.88 40.95
N ASP A 296 -6.48 -35.81 40.05
CA ASP A 296 -7.36 -35.84 38.88
C ASP A 296 -8.86 -35.51 39.11
N ASN A 297 -9.52 -34.89 38.12
CA ASN A 297 -10.60 -35.54 37.34
C ASN A 297 -11.13 -34.64 36.19
N PRO A 298 -11.72 -35.22 35.12
CA PRO A 298 -12.14 -34.55 33.90
C PRO A 298 -13.59 -34.06 33.98
N GLY A 299 -13.85 -32.87 33.45
CA GLY A 299 -15.19 -32.33 33.32
C GLY A 299 -15.24 -31.33 32.17
N LYS A 300 -15.86 -31.74 31.05
CA LYS A 300 -16.14 -30.88 29.89
C LYS A 300 -16.90 -29.62 30.32
N PRO A 301 -16.61 -28.43 29.76
CA PRO A 301 -17.59 -27.37 29.67
C PRO A 301 -18.40 -27.50 28.38
N VAL A 302 -19.70 -27.26 28.55
CA VAL A 302 -20.71 -27.04 27.52
C VAL A 302 -20.31 -25.81 26.69
N PHE A 303 -20.26 -25.96 25.36
CA PHE A 303 -20.14 -24.87 24.41
C PHE A 303 -21.48 -24.16 24.28
N SER A 304 -21.54 -22.86 24.59
CA SER A 304 -22.59 -21.97 24.09
C SER A 304 -21.93 -20.80 23.34
N GLU A 305 -22.19 -20.80 22.04
CA GLU A 305 -22.41 -19.64 21.16
C GLU A 305 -21.53 -18.39 21.37
N TRP A 306 -20.52 -18.25 20.51
CA TRP A 306 -19.97 -16.95 20.13
C TRP A 306 -20.30 -16.68 18.68
N THR A 307 -21.18 -15.71 18.44
CA THR A 307 -21.39 -15.04 17.16
C THR A 307 -20.08 -14.39 16.69
N MET A 308 -19.55 -14.85 15.56
CA MET A 308 -18.42 -14.21 14.86
C MET A 308 -18.90 -12.95 14.10
N PRO A 309 -18.20 -11.81 14.17
CA PRO A 309 -18.47 -10.68 13.27
C PRO A 309 -17.85 -10.93 11.89
N VAL A 310 -18.68 -10.75 10.85
CA VAL A 310 -18.45 -10.94 9.41
C VAL A 310 -17.41 -9.96 8.79
N TYR A 311 -16.63 -9.24 9.60
CA TYR A 311 -15.77 -8.15 9.11
C TYR A 311 -14.38 -8.57 8.64
N TYR A 312 -13.96 -9.84 8.83
CA TYR A 312 -12.60 -10.28 8.50
C TYR A 312 -12.35 -10.67 7.05
N TYR A 313 -13.39 -10.90 6.23
CA TYR A 313 -13.23 -11.38 4.86
C TYR A 313 -13.10 -10.29 3.79
N TYR A 314 -13.57 -9.06 4.04
CA TYR A 314 -13.65 -8.05 2.99
C TYR A 314 -12.31 -7.38 2.64
N TYR A 315 -11.35 -7.29 3.57
CA TYR A 315 -10.07 -6.64 3.29
C TYR A 315 -9.09 -7.51 2.51
N TYR A 316 -9.10 -8.83 2.72
CA TYR A 316 -8.26 -9.76 1.95
C TYR A 316 -8.73 -9.90 0.50
N TYR A 317 -10.04 -9.84 0.23
CA TYR A 317 -10.58 -10.09 -1.11
C TYR A 317 -10.22 -8.99 -2.14
N TYR A 318 -10.25 -7.71 -1.76
CA TYR A 318 -9.96 -6.62 -2.70
C TYR A 318 -8.49 -6.49 -3.06
N GLU A 319 -7.59 -6.71 -2.09
CA GLU A 319 -6.16 -6.74 -2.38
C GLU A 319 -5.84 -7.96 -3.28
N THR A 320 -6.35 -9.16 -2.97
CA THR A 320 -6.06 -10.36 -3.77
C THR A 320 -6.60 -10.30 -5.20
N ILE A 321 -7.78 -9.71 -5.45
CA ILE A 321 -8.35 -9.57 -6.81
C ILE A 321 -7.56 -8.57 -7.65
N LEU A 322 -7.13 -7.45 -7.07
CA LEU A 322 -6.31 -6.46 -7.77
C LEU A 322 -4.87 -6.99 -8.00
N TYR A 323 -4.35 -7.77 -7.06
CA TYR A 323 -3.08 -8.49 -7.23
C TYR A 323 -3.14 -9.52 -8.34
N ASP A 324 -4.21 -10.33 -8.42
CA ASP A 324 -4.38 -11.30 -9.51
C ASP A 324 -4.53 -10.61 -10.87
N PHE A 325 -5.15 -9.42 -10.92
CA PHE A 325 -5.22 -8.61 -12.15
C PHE A 325 -3.84 -8.07 -12.57
N MET A 326 -3.05 -7.55 -11.64
CA MET A 326 -1.69 -7.08 -11.91
C MET A 326 -0.71 -8.21 -12.30
N ILE A 327 -0.94 -9.44 -11.83
CA ILE A 327 -0.08 -10.60 -12.11
C ILE A 327 -0.45 -11.26 -13.45
N ARG A 328 -1.72 -11.20 -13.87
CA ARG A 328 -2.22 -11.86 -15.09
C ARG A 328 -2.08 -11.03 -16.38
N LEU A 329 -1.86 -9.72 -16.26
CA LEU A 329 -1.37 -8.86 -17.34
C LEU A 329 0.15 -9.03 -17.47
#